data_AF-A0A452Y473-F1
#
_entry.id   AF-A0A452Y473-F1
#
_cell.length_a   1.000
_cell.length_b   1.000
_cell.length_c   1.000
_cell.angle_alpha   90.00
_cell.angle_beta   90.00
_cell.angle_gamma   90.00
#
_symmetry.space_group_name_H-M   'P 1'
#
loop_
_entity.id
_entity.type
_entity.pdbx_description
1 polymer ?
#
loop_
_entity_poly.entity_id
_entity_poly.type
_entity_poly.pdbx_seq_one_letter_code
_entity_poly.pdbx_strand_id
1 'polypeptide(L)'
;CSVQNDARRPPRFLRSLDCSSATGAPPAGRPPPPAGPPPCEPVPSRPIFRAAPSRPRLLLAAPPSAIAGVMNKRPRDEPSSSLASAQKRQFGAGGGGGYGGQQGYSEERNSARRVADHYSARSNQTLEERENSPIIHLKKLNNWIKSVLVQLYARPGDCVLDLACGKGGDLIKWDKARVGYYVGVDIAEGSIKDCMTRYNGDADQQRRKKFSFPARLICADCYETRLDEYLCEDAPFDICSCQFAMHYSWSTEARARQALANISALLRPGGTFIGTMPDANVIIKRLRETDGMEFGNSVYWITFGEEYNEKKFPASRPFGIKYKFHLEGRS
;
A
#
# COMPACT_ATOMS: atom_id res chain seq x y z
N CYS A 1 7.38 -42.78 3.44
CA CYS A 1 6.46 -43.91 3.56
C CYS A 1 5.21 -43.62 2.75
N SER A 2 4.96 -44.52 1.81
CA SER A 2 3.93 -44.49 0.78
C SER A 2 2.51 -44.63 1.37
N VAL A 3 1.51 -44.13 0.63
CA VAL A 3 0.31 -44.86 0.17
C VAL A 3 -0.97 -43.99 0.14
N GLN A 4 -1.37 -43.71 -1.11
CA GLN A 4 -2.71 -43.67 -1.75
C GLN A 4 -3.75 -42.58 -1.47
N ASN A 5 -3.99 -41.82 -2.55
CA ASN A 5 -5.27 -41.31 -3.02
C ASN A 5 -6.36 -42.39 -3.05
N ASP A 6 -7.60 -42.00 -2.75
CA ASP A 6 -8.76 -42.47 -3.52
C ASP A 6 -9.79 -41.35 -3.71
N ALA A 7 -10.42 -41.35 -4.87
CA ALA A 7 -11.32 -40.33 -5.36
C ALA A 7 -12.66 -40.95 -5.76
N ARG A 8 -13.78 -40.37 -5.29
CA ARG A 8 -15.00 -39.99 -6.06
C ARG A 8 -16.31 -40.00 -5.22
N ARG A 9 -16.84 -38.79 -5.00
CA ARG A 9 -18.23 -38.28 -5.26
C ARG A 9 -19.50 -38.97 -4.66
N PRO A 10 -20.64 -38.23 -4.56
CA PRO A 10 -21.55 -38.21 -3.40
C PRO A 10 -22.93 -38.85 -3.65
N PRO A 11 -23.85 -38.77 -2.66
CA PRO A 11 -25.25 -38.46 -3.00
C PRO A 11 -25.93 -37.44 -2.06
N ARG A 12 -27.21 -37.21 -2.37
CA ARG A 12 -28.06 -36.03 -2.14
C ARG A 12 -28.89 -36.07 -0.82
N PHE A 13 -29.31 -34.88 -0.42
CA PHE A 13 -30.48 -34.48 0.40
C PHE A 13 -31.65 -35.48 0.55
N LEU A 14 -32.21 -35.61 1.77
CA LEU A 14 -33.58 -35.17 2.17
C LEU A 14 -34.08 -35.72 3.54
N ARG A 15 -34.96 -34.91 4.19
CA ARG A 15 -35.99 -35.18 5.25
C ARG A 15 -35.51 -35.28 6.70
N SER A 16 -35.89 -34.37 7.61
CA SER A 16 -37.22 -33.97 8.15
C SER A 16 -37.85 -35.04 9.06
N LEU A 17 -37.88 -34.77 10.36
CA LEU A 17 -38.62 -35.50 11.38
C LEU A 17 -39.69 -34.57 11.97
N ASP A 18 -40.94 -35.04 11.93
CA ASP A 18 -42.08 -34.54 12.71
C ASP A 18 -42.05 -35.16 14.12
N CYS A 19 -42.57 -34.44 15.13
CA CYS A 19 -43.78 -34.85 15.88
C CYS A 19 -44.15 -33.89 17.05
N SER A 20 -45.44 -33.53 17.05
CA SER A 20 -46.38 -33.52 18.20
C SER A 20 -46.41 -32.41 19.26
N SER A 21 -47.43 -31.55 19.08
CA SER A 21 -48.53 -31.17 20.01
C SER A 21 -48.24 -30.64 21.42
N ALA A 22 -48.63 -29.39 21.66
CA ALA A 22 -49.29 -28.95 22.91
C ALA A 22 -50.16 -27.70 22.65
N THR A 23 -51.30 -27.67 23.33
CA THR A 23 -52.43 -26.72 23.25
C THR A 23 -52.13 -25.36 23.91
N GLY A 24 -52.67 -24.26 23.35
CA GLY A 24 -52.62 -22.93 23.98
C GLY A 24 -53.37 -21.85 23.19
N ALA A 25 -54.20 -21.06 23.89
CA ALA A 25 -55.08 -20.00 23.40
C ALA A 25 -54.36 -18.82 22.69
N PRO A 26 -55.04 -17.96 21.92
CA PRO A 26 -54.38 -17.00 21.03
C PRO A 26 -54.03 -15.69 21.76
N PRO A 27 -52.85 -15.09 21.52
CA PRO A 27 -52.62 -13.69 21.80
C PRO A 27 -52.69 -12.83 20.53
N ALA A 28 -53.01 -11.56 20.74
CA ALA A 28 -53.38 -10.54 19.77
C ALA A 28 -52.39 -10.33 18.61
N GLY A 29 -52.96 -9.86 17.49
CA GLY A 29 -52.30 -9.66 16.20
C GLY A 29 -51.01 -8.82 16.25
N ARG A 30 -50.03 -9.28 15.48
CA ARG A 30 -48.74 -8.61 15.25
C ARG A 30 -48.91 -7.57 14.12
N PRO A 31 -48.33 -6.37 14.22
CA PRO A 31 -48.33 -5.42 13.12
C PRO A 31 -47.46 -5.93 11.95
N PRO A 32 -47.73 -5.52 10.70
CA PRO A 32 -46.96 -5.96 9.54
C PRO A 32 -45.51 -5.48 9.61
N PRO A 33 -44.56 -6.22 9.01
CA PRO A 33 -43.16 -5.81 8.95
C PRO A 33 -42.99 -4.55 8.09
N PRO A 34 -41.98 -3.70 8.36
CA PRO A 34 -41.68 -2.53 7.53
C PRO A 34 -41.29 -2.97 6.11
N ALA A 35 -41.70 -2.16 5.13
CA ALA A 35 -41.35 -2.35 3.73
C ALA A 35 -39.82 -2.44 3.55
N GLY A 36 -39.37 -3.45 2.80
CA GLY A 36 -37.97 -3.61 2.43
C GLY A 36 -37.47 -2.39 1.62
N PRO A 37 -36.14 -2.16 1.59
CA PRO A 37 -35.57 -1.05 0.83
C PRO A 37 -35.93 -1.19 -0.66
N PRO A 38 -36.08 -0.05 -1.38
CA PRO A 38 -36.39 -0.08 -2.80
C PRO A 38 -35.28 -0.82 -3.58
N PRO A 39 -35.61 -1.44 -4.73
CA PRO A 39 -34.61 -2.10 -5.55
C PRO A 39 -33.55 -1.09 -5.99
N CYS A 40 -32.27 -1.43 -5.79
CA CYS A 40 -31.16 -0.64 -6.31
C CYS A 40 -31.30 -0.49 -7.83
N GLU A 41 -31.24 0.75 -8.30
CA GLU A 41 -31.16 1.04 -9.73
C GLU A 41 -29.93 0.36 -10.35
N PRO A 42 -30.03 -0.12 -11.61
CA PRO A 42 -28.89 -0.68 -12.31
C PRO A 42 -27.80 0.38 -12.46
N VAL A 43 -26.63 0.10 -11.86
CA VAL A 43 -25.42 0.90 -12.04
C VAL A 43 -25.11 1.00 -13.54
N PRO A 44 -24.88 2.20 -14.10
CA PRO A 44 -24.61 2.35 -15.52
C PRO A 44 -23.38 1.54 -15.93
N SER A 45 -23.48 0.97 -17.13
CA SER A 45 -22.47 0.16 -17.78
C SER A 45 -21.13 0.90 -17.85
N ARG A 46 -20.04 0.15 -17.66
CA ARG A 46 -18.62 0.57 -17.68
C ARG A 46 -18.38 1.74 -18.65
N PRO A 47 -17.77 2.87 -18.21
CA PRO A 47 -17.25 3.84 -19.16
C PRO A 47 -16.23 3.13 -20.06
N ILE A 48 -16.40 3.29 -21.36
CA ILE A 48 -15.46 2.81 -22.38
C ILE A 48 -14.13 3.48 -22.08
N PHE A 49 -13.15 2.67 -21.65
CA PHE A 49 -11.78 3.07 -21.44
C PHE A 49 -11.27 3.86 -22.64
N ARG A 50 -10.89 5.13 -22.43
CA ARG A 50 -9.95 5.78 -23.34
C ARG A 50 -8.67 4.95 -23.34
N ALA A 51 -8.13 4.69 -24.52
CA ALA A 51 -6.93 3.89 -24.69
C ALA A 51 -5.80 4.44 -23.81
N ALA A 52 -5.43 3.72 -22.76
CA ALA A 52 -4.24 4.01 -21.99
C ALA A 52 -3.02 3.94 -22.95
N PRO A 53 -2.03 4.84 -22.79
CA PRO A 53 -0.84 4.80 -23.62
C PRO A 53 -0.19 3.42 -23.54
N SER A 54 0.19 2.88 -24.69
CA SER A 54 0.73 1.51 -24.85
C SER A 54 2.09 1.27 -24.18
N ARG A 55 2.66 2.30 -23.54
CA ARG A 55 3.92 2.24 -22.81
C ARG A 55 3.76 2.91 -21.45
N PRO A 56 4.22 2.26 -20.36
CA PRO A 56 4.23 2.88 -19.05
C PRO A 56 5.14 4.10 -19.06
N ARG A 57 4.59 5.26 -18.71
CA ARG A 57 5.33 6.52 -18.59
C ARG A 57 5.61 6.76 -17.12
N LEU A 58 6.88 6.99 -16.78
CA LEU A 58 7.25 7.46 -15.45
C LEU A 58 6.83 8.92 -15.32
N LEU A 59 5.93 9.21 -14.39
CA LEU A 59 5.62 10.58 -14.00
C LEU A 59 6.19 10.84 -12.61
N LEU A 60 7.11 11.80 -12.52
CA LEU A 60 7.55 12.34 -11.24
C LEU A 60 6.53 13.40 -10.82
N ALA A 61 5.83 13.19 -9.70
CA ALA A 61 5.00 14.24 -9.14
C ALA A 61 5.92 15.33 -8.56
N ALA A 62 6.02 16.49 -9.23
CA ALA A 62 6.62 17.67 -8.62
C ALA A 62 5.65 18.24 -7.57
N PRO A 63 6.15 18.74 -6.43
CA PRO A 63 5.30 19.43 -5.46
C PRO A 63 4.69 20.68 -6.11
N PRO A 64 3.45 21.08 -5.76
CA PRO A 64 2.81 22.27 -6.29
C PRO A 64 3.41 23.53 -5.66
N SER A 65 4.66 23.87 -6.01
CA SER A 65 5.24 25.22 -5.87
C SER A 65 6.49 25.33 -6.75
N ALA A 66 6.32 25.66 -8.04
CA ALA A 66 7.43 26.16 -8.85
C ALA A 66 6.89 27.16 -9.88
N ILE A 67 7.23 28.42 -9.64
CA ILE A 67 6.95 29.58 -10.47
C ILE A 67 7.60 29.36 -11.85
N ALA A 68 6.85 29.63 -12.91
CA ALA A 68 7.28 29.52 -14.29
C ALA A 68 8.52 30.38 -14.57
N GLY A 69 9.56 29.75 -15.16
CA GLY A 69 10.74 30.41 -15.71
C GLY A 69 11.10 29.75 -17.04
N VAL A 70 10.87 30.49 -18.12
CA VAL A 70 11.00 30.08 -19.53
C VAL A 70 12.42 29.65 -19.90
N MET A 71 12.53 28.60 -20.72
CA MET A 71 13.78 28.13 -21.34
C MET A 71 14.34 29.14 -22.35
N ASN A 72 15.66 29.37 -22.35
CA ASN A 72 16.38 29.62 -23.60
C ASN A 72 17.86 29.18 -23.52
N LYS A 73 18.21 28.30 -24.48
CA LYS A 73 19.46 28.03 -25.22
C LYS A 73 20.86 28.06 -24.52
N ARG A 74 21.61 26.97 -24.73
CA ARG A 74 23.08 26.80 -24.62
C ARG A 74 23.83 27.62 -25.71
N PRO A 75 25.19 27.72 -25.81
CA PRO A 75 26.24 26.87 -25.19
C PRO A 75 27.61 27.50 -24.79
N ARG A 76 28.46 26.63 -24.19
CA ARG A 76 29.95 26.50 -24.24
C ARG A 76 30.82 26.81 -22.98
N ASP A 77 31.65 25.79 -22.71
CA ASP A 77 33.06 25.68 -22.28
C ASP A 77 33.56 26.18 -20.90
N GLU A 78 34.27 25.25 -20.23
CA GLU A 78 35.01 25.23 -18.94
C GLU A 78 36.24 26.18 -18.89
N PRO A 79 37.11 26.17 -17.83
CA PRO A 79 36.87 26.41 -16.40
C PRO A 79 37.89 27.44 -15.82
N SER A 80 37.62 28.07 -14.65
CA SER A 80 38.72 28.53 -13.79
C SER A 80 38.32 28.85 -12.34
N SER A 81 39.17 28.33 -11.47
CA SER A 81 39.61 28.70 -10.12
C SER A 81 39.02 29.89 -9.31
N SER A 82 38.98 29.61 -8.00
CA SER A 82 39.39 30.45 -6.86
C SER A 82 38.36 31.32 -6.12
N LEU A 83 38.28 31.02 -4.82
CA LEU A 83 38.30 31.94 -3.66
C LEU A 83 37.45 33.21 -3.73
N ALA A 84 36.42 33.31 -2.87
CA ALA A 84 36.44 34.21 -1.71
C ALA A 84 35.04 34.39 -1.07
N SER A 85 35.08 34.44 0.24
CA SER A 85 34.09 34.89 1.21
C SER A 85 33.35 36.19 0.87
N ALA A 86 32.04 36.24 1.14
CA ALA A 86 31.34 37.48 1.49
C ALA A 86 30.08 37.22 2.33
N GLN A 87 30.14 37.59 3.62
CA GLN A 87 28.99 37.79 4.49
C GLN A 87 28.20 39.04 4.04
N LYS A 88 26.86 38.97 3.99
CA LYS A 88 26.05 40.18 4.22
C LYS A 88 24.60 39.90 4.68
N ARG A 89 24.40 40.22 5.96
CA ARG A 89 23.29 40.98 6.60
C ARG A 89 21.86 40.42 6.59
N GLN A 90 21.47 40.06 7.81
CA GLN A 90 20.20 40.36 8.48
C GLN A 90 19.42 41.55 7.93
N PHE A 91 18.13 41.31 7.67
CA PHE A 91 17.04 42.24 7.97
C PHE A 91 16.02 41.49 8.82
N GLY A 92 15.75 42.01 10.01
CA GLY A 92 14.65 41.57 10.87
C GLY A 92 13.40 42.39 10.61
N ALA A 93 12.24 41.76 10.71
CA ALA A 93 10.96 42.41 10.93
C ALA A 93 9.98 41.45 11.64
N GLY A 94 9.50 41.89 12.81
CA GLY A 94 8.11 41.76 13.27
C GLY A 94 7.55 40.37 13.57
N GLY A 95 7.33 40.09 14.86
CA GLY A 95 6.69 38.87 15.33
C GLY A 95 5.17 38.80 15.17
N GLY A 96 4.67 37.59 15.35
CA GLY A 96 3.27 37.21 15.54
C GLY A 96 3.22 35.71 15.84
N GLY A 97 2.73 35.35 17.02
CA GLY A 97 2.77 33.98 17.55
C GLY A 97 2.12 32.93 16.66
N GLY A 98 2.78 31.77 16.55
CA GLY A 98 2.28 30.58 15.86
C GLY A 98 2.92 29.33 16.45
N TYR A 99 2.09 28.55 17.12
CA TYR A 99 2.40 27.30 17.82
C TYR A 99 3.21 26.29 16.99
N GLY A 100 4.34 25.81 17.54
CA GLY A 100 4.92 24.45 17.53
C GLY A 100 4.85 23.48 16.32
N GLY A 101 4.30 23.83 15.16
CA GLY A 101 3.94 22.87 14.11
C GLY A 101 4.98 22.59 13.03
N GLN A 102 6.05 23.40 12.91
CA GLN A 102 7.01 23.23 11.81
C GLN A 102 8.06 22.14 12.05
N GLN A 103 8.51 21.95 13.30
CA GLN A 103 9.56 20.97 13.61
C GLN A 103 9.05 19.53 13.42
N GLY A 104 7.88 19.20 13.98
CA GLY A 104 7.22 17.89 13.82
C GLY A 104 6.49 17.66 12.50
N TYR A 105 6.70 18.51 11.49
CA TYR A 105 6.34 18.21 10.10
C TYR A 105 7.60 17.88 9.29
N SER A 106 8.72 18.54 9.63
CA SER A 106 10.02 18.31 9.01
C SER A 106 10.63 16.94 9.38
N GLU A 107 10.47 16.49 10.63
CA GLU A 107 11.02 15.20 11.10
C GLU A 107 10.33 13.99 10.46
N GLU A 108 9.02 14.08 10.25
CA GLU A 108 8.16 13.06 9.66
C GLU A 108 8.49 12.90 8.17
N ARG A 109 8.63 14.02 7.46
CA ARG A 109 9.08 14.03 6.07
C ARG A 109 10.49 13.44 5.94
N ASN A 110 11.37 13.75 6.90
CA ASN A 110 12.69 13.13 6.99
C ASN A 110 12.61 11.62 7.30
N SER A 111 11.63 11.17 8.09
CA SER A 111 11.39 9.76 8.35
C SER A 111 10.90 9.02 7.11
N ALA A 112 9.89 9.56 6.42
CA ALA A 112 9.36 9.00 5.18
C ALA A 112 10.45 8.94 4.09
N ARG A 113 11.28 9.97 4.00
CA ARG A 113 12.42 10.01 3.07
C ARG A 113 13.49 8.99 3.41
N ARG A 114 13.85 8.82 4.69
CA ARG A 114 14.76 7.74 5.12
C ARG A 114 14.25 6.35 4.74
N VAL A 115 12.93 6.12 4.84
CA VAL A 115 12.30 4.86 4.37
C VAL A 115 12.45 4.74 2.85
N ALA A 116 12.15 5.81 2.10
CA ALA A 116 12.28 5.83 0.64
C ALA A 116 13.71 5.56 0.16
N ASP A 117 14.70 6.19 0.80
CA ASP A 117 16.13 6.04 0.50
C ASP A 117 16.58 4.60 0.80
N HIS A 118 16.16 4.05 1.96
CA HIS A 118 16.41 2.66 2.31
C HIS A 118 15.87 1.69 1.24
N TYR A 119 14.65 1.89 0.74
CA TYR A 119 14.10 1.02 -0.31
C TYR A 119 14.77 1.23 -1.67
N SER A 120 15.19 2.45 -2.00
CA SER A 120 15.88 2.77 -3.25
C SER A 120 17.31 2.22 -3.30
N ALA A 121 18.01 2.19 -2.16
CA ALA A 121 19.39 1.72 -2.08
C ALA A 121 19.53 0.19 -2.14
N ARG A 122 18.44 -0.57 -1.97
CA ARG A 122 18.49 -2.03 -1.95
C ARG A 122 18.75 -2.60 -3.34
N SER A 123 19.75 -3.45 -3.48
CA SER A 123 20.01 -4.18 -4.72
C SER A 123 18.94 -5.24 -4.99
N ASN A 124 18.79 -5.62 -6.27
CA ASN A 124 17.93 -6.74 -6.63
C ASN A 124 18.67 -8.05 -6.35
N GLN A 125 18.15 -8.83 -5.41
CA GLN A 125 18.64 -10.19 -5.15
C GLN A 125 18.34 -11.11 -6.34
N THR A 126 19.32 -11.93 -6.71
CA THR A 126 19.17 -13.00 -7.71
C THR A 126 18.19 -14.07 -7.24
N LEU A 127 17.72 -14.95 -8.14
CA LEU A 127 16.85 -16.05 -7.75
C LEU A 127 17.54 -17.01 -6.77
N GLU A 128 18.81 -17.31 -7.02
CA GLU A 128 19.63 -18.19 -6.18
C GLU A 128 19.87 -17.59 -4.79
N GLU A 129 20.21 -16.30 -4.71
CA GLU A 129 20.33 -15.58 -3.42
C GLU A 129 19.03 -15.57 -2.64
N ARG A 130 17.89 -15.51 -3.32
CA ARG A 130 16.58 -15.58 -2.67
C ARG A 130 16.30 -16.97 -2.13
N GLU A 131 16.64 -18.02 -2.87
CA GLU A 131 16.44 -19.41 -2.45
C GLU A 131 17.29 -19.77 -1.24
N ASN A 132 18.49 -19.22 -1.15
CA ASN A 132 19.40 -19.39 -0.02
C ASN A 132 19.08 -18.49 1.19
N SER A 133 18.01 -17.68 1.13
CA SER A 133 17.64 -16.76 2.20
C SER A 133 17.09 -17.53 3.43
N PRO A 134 17.56 -17.23 4.66
CA PRO A 134 17.00 -17.83 5.89
C PRO A 134 15.49 -17.67 6.02
N ILE A 135 14.94 -16.60 5.42
CA ILE A 135 13.52 -16.26 5.44
C ILE A 135 12.77 -16.67 4.16
N ILE A 136 13.30 -17.57 3.34
CA ILE A 136 12.66 -17.98 2.08
C ILE A 136 11.24 -18.52 2.28
N HIS A 137 11.02 -19.33 3.32
CA HIS A 137 9.70 -19.89 3.64
C HIS A 137 8.71 -18.79 4.02
N LEU A 138 9.13 -17.80 4.82
CA LEU A 138 8.32 -16.63 5.15
C LEU A 138 8.01 -15.77 3.91
N LYS A 139 9.00 -15.54 3.03
CA LYS A 139 8.80 -14.83 1.75
C LYS A 139 7.80 -15.56 0.86
N LYS A 140 7.87 -16.90 0.79
CA LYS A 140 6.92 -17.74 0.04
C LYS A 140 5.51 -17.66 0.64
N LEU A 141 5.36 -17.78 1.95
CA LEU A 141 4.08 -17.66 2.64
C LEU A 141 3.45 -16.28 2.41
N ASN A 142 4.19 -15.19 2.61
CA ASN A 142 3.69 -13.84 2.38
C ASN A 142 3.26 -13.63 0.92
N ASN A 143 4.01 -14.15 -0.04
CA ASN A 143 3.61 -14.09 -1.45
C ASN A 143 2.37 -14.93 -1.76
N TRP A 144 2.21 -16.08 -1.11
CA TRP A 144 1.02 -16.92 -1.24
C TRP A 144 -0.21 -16.22 -0.67
N ILE A 145 -0.14 -15.67 0.55
CA ILE A 145 -1.23 -14.87 1.16
C ILE A 145 -1.66 -13.74 0.24
N LYS A 146 -0.71 -12.96 -0.30
CA LYS A 146 -1.03 -11.89 -1.26
C LYS A 146 -1.67 -12.42 -2.54
N SER A 147 -1.24 -13.58 -3.04
CA SER A 147 -1.82 -14.20 -4.23
C SER A 147 -3.26 -14.62 -3.99
N VAL A 148 -3.55 -15.22 -2.84
CA VAL A 148 -4.91 -15.59 -2.42
C VAL A 148 -5.77 -14.33 -2.29
N LEU A 149 -5.27 -13.29 -1.63
CA LEU A 149 -6.00 -12.03 -1.46
C LEU A 149 -6.37 -11.39 -2.80
N VAL A 150 -5.42 -11.31 -3.74
CA VAL A 150 -5.68 -10.81 -5.10
C VAL A 150 -6.72 -11.69 -5.81
N GLN A 151 -6.60 -13.01 -5.75
CA GLN A 151 -7.54 -13.93 -6.41
C GLN A 151 -8.95 -13.89 -5.84
N LEU A 152 -9.12 -13.63 -4.54
CA LEU A 152 -10.42 -13.55 -3.90
C LEU A 152 -11.20 -12.29 -4.29
N TYR A 153 -10.50 -11.17 -4.49
CA TYR A 153 -11.14 -9.86 -4.63
C TYR A 153 -11.04 -9.25 -6.03
N ALA A 154 -10.02 -9.59 -6.82
CA ALA A 154 -9.86 -9.07 -8.16
C ALA A 154 -10.70 -9.88 -9.18
N ARG A 155 -11.21 -9.19 -10.18
CA ARG A 155 -11.92 -9.77 -11.32
C ARG A 155 -11.20 -9.44 -12.63
N PRO A 156 -11.36 -10.28 -13.67
CA PRO A 156 -10.83 -9.96 -14.99
C PRO A 156 -11.36 -8.60 -15.48
N GLY A 157 -10.44 -7.77 -15.98
CA GLY A 157 -10.75 -6.43 -16.47
C GLY A 157 -10.89 -5.34 -15.39
N ASP A 158 -10.53 -5.61 -14.13
CA ASP A 158 -10.51 -4.60 -13.07
C ASP A 158 -9.39 -3.56 -13.25
N CYS A 159 -9.63 -2.36 -12.77
CA CYS A 159 -8.68 -1.24 -12.68
C CYS A 159 -8.07 -1.24 -11.29
N VAL A 160 -6.76 -1.41 -11.20
CA VAL A 160 -6.04 -1.56 -9.93
C VAL A 160 -5.26 -0.31 -9.59
N LEU A 161 -5.42 0.17 -8.36
CA LEU A 161 -4.49 1.08 -7.70
C LEU A 161 -3.65 0.29 -6.69
N ASP A 162 -2.32 0.28 -6.83
CA ASP A 162 -1.39 -0.43 -5.95
C ASP A 162 -0.50 0.59 -5.22
N LEU A 163 -0.89 0.91 -3.99
CA LEU A 163 -0.22 1.86 -3.11
C LEU A 163 1.00 1.22 -2.46
N ALA A 164 2.13 1.93 -2.50
CA ALA A 164 3.45 1.42 -2.13
C ALA A 164 3.79 0.12 -2.89
N CYS A 165 3.67 0.17 -4.21
CA CYS A 165 3.87 -1.00 -5.09
C CYS A 165 5.30 -1.58 -5.05
N GLY A 166 6.25 -0.82 -4.49
CA GLY A 166 7.65 -1.16 -4.42
C GLY A 166 8.21 -1.49 -5.79
N LYS A 167 9.10 -2.49 -5.83
CA LYS A 167 9.77 -2.99 -7.03
C LYS A 167 8.86 -3.84 -7.96
N GLY A 168 7.54 -3.74 -7.84
CA GLY A 168 6.60 -4.52 -8.65
C GLY A 168 6.56 -6.02 -8.30
N GLY A 169 6.57 -6.37 -7.01
CA GLY A 169 6.51 -7.77 -6.56
C GLY A 169 5.17 -8.47 -6.85
N ASP A 170 4.11 -7.69 -7.06
CA ASP A 170 2.74 -8.16 -7.23
C ASP A 170 2.24 -8.07 -8.68
N LEU A 171 3.03 -7.51 -9.62
CA LEU A 171 2.69 -7.43 -11.05
C LEU A 171 2.23 -8.77 -11.63
N ILE A 172 2.91 -9.87 -11.30
CA ILE A 172 2.54 -11.20 -11.80
C ILE A 172 1.22 -11.73 -11.21
N LYS A 173 0.84 -11.25 -10.02
CA LYS A 173 -0.43 -11.62 -9.38
C LYS A 173 -1.57 -10.92 -10.12
N TRP A 174 -1.39 -9.63 -10.42
CA TRP A 174 -2.33 -8.84 -11.23
C TRP A 174 -2.47 -9.40 -12.65
N ASP A 175 -1.38 -9.85 -13.27
CA ASP A 175 -1.41 -10.47 -14.59
C ASP A 175 -2.23 -11.76 -14.60
N LYS A 176 -2.00 -12.62 -13.60
CA LYS A 176 -2.76 -13.86 -13.44
C LYS A 176 -4.24 -13.61 -13.15
N ALA A 177 -4.56 -12.51 -12.47
CA ALA A 177 -5.93 -12.06 -12.26
C ALA A 177 -6.57 -11.43 -13.52
N ARG A 178 -5.79 -11.23 -14.59
CA ARG A 178 -6.22 -10.64 -15.88
C ARG A 178 -6.88 -9.27 -15.69
N VAL A 179 -6.28 -8.43 -14.85
CA VAL A 179 -6.77 -7.05 -14.65
C VAL A 179 -6.69 -6.26 -15.95
N GLY A 180 -7.51 -5.22 -16.08
CA GLY A 180 -7.60 -4.41 -17.29
C GLY A 180 -6.62 -3.22 -17.29
N TYR A 181 -6.31 -2.69 -16.11
CA TYR A 181 -5.41 -1.54 -15.96
C TYR A 181 -4.71 -1.55 -14.60
N TYR A 182 -3.48 -1.04 -14.54
CA TYR A 182 -2.68 -0.99 -13.31
C TYR A 182 -2.05 0.38 -13.11
N VAL A 183 -2.22 0.94 -11.92
CA VAL A 183 -1.50 2.13 -11.45
C VAL A 183 -0.70 1.74 -10.21
N GLY A 184 0.62 1.83 -10.29
CA GLY A 184 1.51 1.64 -9.15
C GLY A 184 2.04 2.98 -8.63
N VAL A 185 1.94 3.21 -7.32
CA VAL A 185 2.48 4.41 -6.67
C VAL A 185 3.45 3.99 -5.58
N ASP A 186 4.62 4.61 -5.51
CA ASP A 186 5.59 4.39 -4.44
C ASP A 186 6.40 5.66 -4.17
N ILE A 187 6.85 5.84 -2.93
CA ILE A 187 7.67 6.98 -2.51
C ILE A 187 9.13 6.83 -2.97
N ALA A 188 9.61 5.59 -3.12
CA ALA A 188 10.98 5.28 -3.48
C ALA A 188 11.16 5.26 -5.01
N GLU A 189 11.79 6.30 -5.55
CA GLU A 189 12.05 6.41 -6.99
C GLU A 189 12.81 5.19 -7.56
N GLY A 190 13.80 4.68 -6.82
CA GLY A 190 14.53 3.46 -7.20
C GLY A 190 13.62 2.24 -7.32
N SER A 191 12.63 2.12 -6.42
CA SER A 191 11.64 1.04 -6.49
C SER A 191 10.73 1.16 -7.70
N ILE A 192 10.31 2.38 -8.06
CA ILE A 192 9.53 2.62 -9.27
C ILE A 192 10.33 2.27 -10.53
N LYS A 193 11.62 2.64 -10.59
CA LYS A 193 12.51 2.25 -11.71
C LYS A 193 12.63 0.74 -11.83
N ASP A 194 12.85 0.02 -10.73
CA ASP A 194 12.88 -1.45 -10.70
C ASP A 194 11.54 -2.07 -11.15
N CYS A 195 10.42 -1.49 -10.72
CA CYS A 195 9.08 -1.92 -11.13
C CYS A 195 8.88 -1.74 -12.64
N MET A 196 9.32 -0.61 -13.18
CA MET A 196 9.27 -0.30 -14.61
C MET A 196 10.10 -1.29 -15.43
N THR A 197 11.34 -1.57 -15.02
CA THR A 197 12.20 -2.56 -15.66
C THR A 197 11.55 -3.95 -15.62
N ARG A 198 10.99 -4.34 -14.47
CA ARG A 198 10.29 -5.62 -14.33
C ARG A 198 9.07 -5.72 -15.24
N TYR A 199 8.29 -4.65 -15.38
CA TYR A 199 7.10 -4.61 -16.22
C TYR A 199 7.46 -4.68 -17.72
N ASN A 200 8.46 -3.92 -18.17
CA ASN A 200 8.87 -3.92 -19.58
C ASN A 200 9.63 -5.20 -19.99
N GLY A 201 10.23 -5.89 -19.00
CA GLY A 201 11.14 -7.00 -19.21
C GLY A 201 12.52 -6.53 -19.67
N ASP A 202 13.54 -7.37 -19.47
CA ASP A 202 14.89 -7.08 -19.98
C ASP A 202 14.92 -7.13 -21.51
N ALA A 203 15.64 -6.19 -22.10
CA ALA A 203 15.77 -6.07 -23.56
C ALA A 203 16.47 -7.29 -24.20
N ASP A 204 17.34 -7.96 -23.44
CA ASP A 204 18.25 -9.00 -23.94
C ASP A 204 17.69 -10.44 -23.84
N GLN A 205 16.59 -10.66 -23.12
CA GLN A 205 15.96 -11.98 -23.06
C GLN A 205 14.93 -12.14 -24.19
N GLN A 206 15.16 -13.11 -25.09
CA GLN A 206 14.24 -13.50 -26.16
C GLN A 206 12.82 -13.90 -25.68
N ARG A 207 12.61 -14.03 -24.36
CA ARG A 207 11.30 -14.17 -23.71
C ARG A 207 10.93 -12.89 -22.95
N ARG A 208 10.56 -11.82 -23.67
CA ARG A 208 9.90 -10.66 -23.05
C ARG A 208 8.63 -11.14 -22.34
N LYS A 209 8.61 -11.06 -21.02
CA LYS A 209 7.38 -11.30 -20.26
C LYS A 209 6.47 -10.09 -20.41
N LYS A 210 5.59 -10.15 -21.41
CA LYS A 210 4.62 -9.10 -21.66
C LYS A 210 3.45 -9.26 -20.70
N PHE A 211 3.33 -8.34 -19.74
CA PHE A 211 2.13 -8.21 -18.92
C PHE A 211 0.93 -7.90 -19.82
N SER A 212 -0.22 -8.50 -19.50
CA SER A 212 -1.43 -8.42 -20.31
C SER A 212 -2.17 -7.08 -20.18
N PHE A 213 -1.88 -6.32 -19.13
CA PHE A 213 -2.54 -5.05 -18.81
C PHE A 213 -1.63 -3.85 -19.08
N PRO A 214 -2.14 -2.70 -19.58
CA PRO A 214 -1.43 -1.43 -19.55
C PRO A 214 -1.16 -0.97 -18.10
N ALA A 215 -0.03 -0.30 -17.89
CA ALA A 215 0.39 0.19 -16.58
C ALA A 215 0.83 1.66 -16.59
N ARG A 216 0.61 2.37 -15.48
CA ARG A 216 1.19 3.68 -15.16
C ARG A 216 1.90 3.60 -13.80
N LEU A 217 3.07 4.22 -13.70
CA LEU A 217 3.88 4.22 -12.47
C LEU A 217 4.17 5.65 -12.04
N ILE A 218 3.95 5.94 -10.76
CA ILE A 218 4.06 7.27 -10.18
C ILE A 218 4.99 7.22 -8.96
N CYS A 219 5.93 8.16 -8.91
CA CYS A 219 6.75 8.39 -7.72
C CYS A 219 6.11 9.49 -6.87
N ALA A 220 5.48 9.11 -5.74
CA ALA A 220 4.81 10.04 -4.83
C ALA A 220 4.64 9.43 -3.43
N ASP A 221 4.60 10.27 -2.38
CA ASP A 221 4.19 9.83 -1.05
C ASP A 221 2.65 9.68 -1.02
N CYS A 222 2.20 8.43 -0.98
CA CYS A 222 0.77 8.05 -0.98
C CYS A 222 0.01 8.56 0.26
N TYR A 223 0.71 9.04 1.29
CA TYR A 223 0.15 9.44 2.58
C TYR A 223 0.28 10.94 2.85
N GLU A 224 0.89 11.71 1.95
CA GLU A 224 0.92 13.17 1.99
C GLU A 224 0.31 13.79 0.73
N THR A 225 0.49 13.14 -0.41
CA THR A 225 0.04 13.66 -1.70
C THR A 225 -1.46 13.42 -1.87
N ARG A 226 -2.17 14.42 -2.39
CA ARG A 226 -3.53 14.30 -2.89
C ARG A 226 -3.54 13.54 -4.22
N LEU A 227 -3.65 12.22 -4.17
CA LEU A 227 -3.52 11.38 -5.36
C LEU A 227 -4.69 11.55 -6.34
N ASP A 228 -5.85 11.97 -5.85
CA ASP A 228 -7.03 12.32 -6.64
C ASP A 228 -6.76 13.43 -7.67
N GLU A 229 -5.87 14.38 -7.36
CA GLU A 229 -5.49 15.43 -8.31
C GLU A 229 -4.63 14.90 -9.47
N TYR A 230 -3.84 13.85 -9.24
CA TYR A 230 -2.93 13.27 -10.23
C TYR A 230 -3.54 12.12 -11.03
N LEU A 231 -4.53 11.44 -10.44
CA LEU A 231 -5.17 10.24 -10.96
C LEU A 231 -6.60 10.48 -11.43
N CYS A 232 -7.01 11.74 -11.62
CA CYS A 232 -8.35 12.10 -12.07
C CYS A 232 -8.73 11.47 -13.43
N GLU A 233 -7.75 11.23 -14.30
CA GLU A 233 -7.94 10.54 -15.59
C GLU A 233 -7.86 9.01 -15.49
N ASP A 234 -7.27 8.50 -14.41
CA ASP A 234 -7.07 7.06 -14.18
C ASP A 234 -8.22 6.45 -13.35
N ALA A 235 -8.82 7.26 -12.46
CA ALA A 235 -9.93 6.91 -11.59
C ALA A 235 -11.27 6.81 -12.37
N PRO A 236 -12.26 6.06 -11.85
CA PRO A 236 -12.23 5.34 -10.58
C PRO A 236 -11.61 3.93 -10.69
N PHE A 237 -11.07 3.43 -9.58
CA PHE A 237 -10.49 2.09 -9.47
C PHE A 237 -11.51 1.09 -8.92
N ASP A 238 -11.44 -0.15 -9.40
CA ASP A 238 -12.22 -1.27 -8.89
C ASP A 238 -11.63 -1.82 -7.58
N ILE A 239 -10.30 -1.81 -7.51
CA ILE A 239 -9.55 -2.32 -6.37
C ILE A 239 -8.38 -1.39 -6.02
N CYS A 240 -8.22 -1.14 -4.72
CA CYS A 240 -7.08 -0.46 -4.15
C CYS A 240 -6.33 -1.46 -3.27
N SER A 241 -5.03 -1.64 -3.50
CA SER A 241 -4.17 -2.55 -2.77
C SER A 241 -3.11 -1.77 -2.00
N CYS A 242 -2.84 -2.14 -0.74
CA CYS A 242 -1.71 -1.63 0.03
C CYS A 242 -1.06 -2.74 0.86
N GLN A 243 0.01 -3.35 0.35
CA GLN A 243 0.60 -4.55 0.95
C GLN A 243 1.82 -4.20 1.79
N PHE A 244 1.79 -4.56 3.08
CA PHE A 244 2.87 -4.30 4.05
C PHE A 244 3.33 -2.84 4.11
N ALA A 245 2.42 -1.88 3.92
CA ALA A 245 2.80 -0.46 3.86
C ALA A 245 1.84 0.50 4.56
N MET A 246 0.56 0.15 4.76
CA MET A 246 -0.43 1.08 5.31
C MET A 246 -0.04 1.64 6.69
N HIS A 247 0.62 0.82 7.51
CA HIS A 247 1.08 1.20 8.86
C HIS A 247 2.08 2.38 8.85
N TYR A 248 2.78 2.65 7.74
CA TYR A 248 3.64 3.84 7.63
C TYR A 248 2.85 5.16 7.59
N SER A 249 1.54 5.12 7.32
CA SER A 249 0.69 6.33 7.36
C SER A 249 0.31 6.75 8.79
N TRP A 250 0.46 5.87 9.79
CA TRP A 250 0.07 6.13 11.18
C TRP A 250 1.07 6.97 11.99
N SER A 251 2.10 7.54 11.34
CA SER A 251 3.05 8.43 12.01
C SER A 251 2.38 9.70 12.53
N THR A 252 1.36 10.21 11.84
CA THR A 252 0.52 11.32 12.28
C THR A 252 -0.93 11.08 11.89
N GLU A 253 -1.86 11.76 12.57
CA GLU A 253 -3.28 11.71 12.19
C GLU A 253 -3.50 12.22 10.76
N ALA A 254 -2.81 13.31 10.38
CA ALA A 254 -2.93 13.90 9.05
C ALA A 254 -2.55 12.91 7.94
N ARG A 255 -1.45 12.17 8.11
CA ARG A 255 -1.00 11.16 7.14
C ARG A 255 -1.95 9.97 7.06
N ALA A 256 -2.46 9.50 8.20
CA ALA A 256 -3.45 8.42 8.24
C ALA A 256 -4.76 8.83 7.54
N ARG A 257 -5.24 10.06 7.81
CA ARG A 257 -6.42 10.64 7.14
C ARG A 257 -6.21 10.81 5.65
N GLN A 258 -5.05 11.31 5.22
CA GLN A 258 -4.74 11.46 3.80
C GLN A 258 -4.69 10.12 3.08
N ALA A 259 -4.12 9.08 3.71
CA ALA A 259 -4.11 7.72 3.16
C ALA A 259 -5.54 7.19 2.93
N LEU A 260 -6.42 7.33 3.93
CA LEU A 260 -7.82 6.93 3.83
C LEU A 260 -8.62 7.78 2.84
N ALA A 261 -8.33 9.07 2.76
CA ALA A 261 -8.93 9.99 1.78
C ALA A 261 -8.56 9.57 0.34
N ASN A 262 -7.28 9.28 0.07
CA ASN A 262 -6.84 8.78 -1.23
C ASN A 262 -7.55 7.46 -1.60
N ILE A 263 -7.61 6.50 -0.66
CA ILE A 263 -8.28 5.20 -0.90
C ILE A 263 -9.77 5.42 -1.22
N SER A 264 -10.47 6.21 -0.41
CA SER A 264 -11.91 6.40 -0.56
C SER A 264 -12.30 7.24 -1.78
N ALA A 265 -11.51 8.27 -2.13
CA ALA A 265 -11.78 9.13 -3.28
C ALA A 265 -11.52 8.44 -4.63
N LEU A 266 -10.56 7.51 -4.66
CA LEU A 266 -10.13 6.86 -5.90
C LEU A 266 -10.86 5.55 -6.18
N LEU A 267 -11.47 4.92 -5.16
CA LEU A 267 -12.31 3.74 -5.34
C LEU A 267 -13.68 4.13 -5.90
N ARG A 268 -14.18 3.35 -6.87
CA ARG A 268 -15.60 3.44 -7.25
C ARG A 268 -16.50 3.02 -6.08
N PRO A 269 -17.78 3.44 -6.06
CA PRO A 269 -18.78 2.82 -5.19
C PRO A 269 -18.81 1.29 -5.35
N GLY A 270 -18.70 0.57 -4.25
CA GLY A 270 -18.60 -0.90 -4.24
C GLY A 270 -17.22 -1.45 -4.63
N GLY A 271 -16.22 -0.60 -4.85
CA GLY A 271 -14.82 -1.00 -5.00
C GLY A 271 -14.24 -1.57 -3.70
N THR A 272 -13.16 -2.34 -3.81
CA THR A 272 -12.57 -3.05 -2.67
C THR A 272 -11.20 -2.48 -2.30
N PHE A 273 -10.99 -2.19 -1.01
CA PHE A 273 -9.66 -1.98 -0.47
C PHE A 273 -9.13 -3.28 0.14
N ILE A 274 -7.96 -3.73 -0.31
CA ILE A 274 -7.25 -4.89 0.24
C ILE A 274 -5.86 -4.48 0.74
N GLY A 275 -5.40 -5.11 1.81
CA GLY A 275 -4.08 -4.81 2.36
C GLY A 275 -3.62 -5.80 3.40
N THR A 276 -2.34 -5.70 3.72
CA THR A 276 -1.71 -6.48 4.79
C THR A 276 -0.88 -5.53 5.66
N MET A 277 -1.05 -5.63 6.97
CA MET A 277 -0.27 -4.85 7.93
C MET A 277 -0.08 -5.62 9.24
N PRO A 278 0.90 -5.23 10.07
CA PRO A 278 1.09 -5.84 11.38
C PRO A 278 -0.15 -5.69 12.28
N ASP A 279 -0.43 -6.70 13.10
CA ASP A 279 -1.51 -6.66 14.09
C ASP A 279 -1.00 -6.04 15.39
N ALA A 280 -1.54 -4.87 15.74
CA ALA A 280 -1.18 -4.14 16.95
C ALA A 280 -1.46 -4.96 18.22
N ASN A 281 -2.53 -5.76 18.25
CA ASN A 281 -2.85 -6.57 19.43
C ASN A 281 -1.77 -7.60 19.71
N VAL A 282 -1.26 -8.25 18.65
CA VAL A 282 -0.17 -9.22 18.76
C VAL A 282 1.13 -8.55 19.19
N ILE A 283 1.45 -7.39 18.61
CA ILE A 283 2.66 -6.62 18.96
C ILE A 283 2.62 -6.19 20.42
N ILE A 284 1.53 -5.56 20.86
CA ILE A 284 1.41 -5.03 22.22
C ILE A 284 1.34 -6.16 23.25
N LYS A 285 0.69 -7.29 22.92
CA LYS A 285 0.71 -8.48 23.76
C LYS A 285 2.14 -8.96 24.00
N ARG A 286 2.92 -9.18 22.93
CA ARG A 286 4.32 -9.65 23.05
C ARG A 286 5.22 -8.66 23.79
N LEU A 287 5.04 -7.35 23.56
CA LEU A 287 5.78 -6.32 24.29
C LEU A 287 5.52 -6.38 25.80
N ARG A 288 4.27 -6.58 26.21
CA ARG A 288 3.87 -6.66 27.63
C ARG A 288 4.33 -7.94 28.31
N GLU A 289 4.50 -9.02 27.55
CA GLU A 289 5.02 -10.31 28.04
C GLU A 289 6.56 -10.34 28.16
N THR A 290 7.25 -9.31 27.65
CA THR A 290 8.71 -9.20 27.70
C THR A 290 9.12 -8.30 28.86
N ASP A 291 10.23 -8.53 29.54
CA ASP A 291 10.70 -7.62 30.61
C ASP A 291 11.23 -6.28 30.06
N GLY A 292 11.86 -6.32 28.88
CA GLY A 292 12.43 -5.15 28.21
C GLY A 292 11.54 -4.51 27.15
N MET A 293 12.16 -3.69 26.30
CA MET A 293 11.53 -2.99 25.17
C MET A 293 11.77 -3.66 23.82
N GLU A 294 12.45 -4.81 23.83
CA GLU A 294 12.74 -5.59 22.64
C GLU A 294 12.20 -7.00 22.78
N PHE A 295 11.54 -7.51 21.74
CA PHE A 295 11.10 -8.90 21.67
C PHE A 295 11.26 -9.44 20.25
N GLY A 296 11.49 -10.74 20.11
CA GLY A 296 11.77 -11.34 18.83
C GLY A 296 12.30 -12.77 18.92
N ASN A 297 12.95 -13.19 17.85
CA ASN A 297 13.71 -14.42 17.73
C ASN A 297 14.89 -14.20 16.77
N SER A 298 15.59 -15.27 16.39
CA SER A 298 16.74 -15.19 15.47
C SER A 298 16.40 -14.57 14.11
N VAL A 299 15.13 -14.64 13.68
CA VAL A 299 14.68 -14.21 12.35
C VAL A 299 14.12 -12.79 12.35
N TYR A 300 13.51 -12.33 13.44
CA TYR A 300 12.93 -11.00 13.52
C TYR A 300 12.98 -10.46 14.94
N TRP A 301 13.04 -9.14 15.08
CA TRP A 301 12.84 -8.49 16.38
C TRP A 301 12.17 -7.13 16.21
N ILE A 302 11.48 -6.73 17.28
CA ILE A 302 10.81 -5.44 17.40
C ILE A 302 11.34 -4.75 18.64
N THR A 303 11.80 -3.51 18.47
CA THR A 303 12.32 -2.68 19.56
C THR A 303 11.48 -1.41 19.67
N PHE A 304 10.93 -1.15 20.84
CA PHE A 304 10.24 0.09 21.18
C PHE A 304 11.22 1.08 21.82
N GLY A 305 10.93 2.38 21.67
CA GLY A 305 11.69 3.42 22.37
C GLY A 305 11.37 3.47 23.87
N GLU A 306 12.30 4.00 24.66
CA GLU A 306 12.18 4.12 26.12
C GLU A 306 10.97 4.95 26.56
N GLU A 307 10.46 5.83 25.69
CA GLU A 307 9.23 6.59 25.91
C GLU A 307 7.99 5.71 26.12
N TYR A 308 8.06 4.41 25.77
CA TYR A 308 6.99 3.44 25.97
C TYR A 308 7.27 2.44 27.11
N ASN A 309 8.22 2.72 28.02
CA ASN A 309 8.60 1.82 29.12
C ASN A 309 7.42 1.38 30.00
N GLU A 310 6.39 2.22 30.15
CA GLU A 310 5.17 1.86 30.88
C GLU A 310 4.27 0.85 30.14
N LYS A 311 4.51 0.61 28.85
CA LYS A 311 3.75 -0.30 27.98
C LYS A 311 2.24 0.01 27.93
N LYS A 312 1.92 1.29 28.14
CA LYS A 312 0.59 1.89 28.06
C LYS A 312 0.47 2.70 26.77
N PHE A 313 -0.64 2.47 26.07
CA PHE A 313 -0.94 3.11 24.79
C PHE A 313 -2.36 3.67 24.89
N PRO A 314 -2.52 4.92 25.36
CA PRO A 314 -3.84 5.48 25.58
C PRO A 314 -4.57 5.70 24.26
N ALA A 315 -5.86 5.34 24.22
CA ALA A 315 -6.69 5.51 23.02
C ALA A 315 -6.82 6.98 22.57
N SER A 316 -6.56 7.95 23.46
CA SER A 316 -6.53 9.38 23.16
C SER A 316 -5.33 9.81 22.30
N ARG A 317 -4.29 8.97 22.18
CA ARG A 317 -3.09 9.24 21.37
C ARG A 317 -2.75 8.04 20.48
N PRO A 318 -3.58 7.71 19.47
CA PRO A 318 -3.44 6.49 18.69
C PRO A 318 -2.42 6.60 17.53
N PHE A 319 -1.84 7.78 17.29
CA PHE A 319 -0.91 8.05 16.20
C PHE A 319 0.51 8.28 16.72
N GLY A 320 1.51 8.05 15.87
CA GLY A 320 2.90 8.33 16.17
C GLY A 320 3.58 7.32 17.10
N ILE A 321 2.93 6.19 17.40
CA ILE A 321 3.52 5.10 18.19
C ILE A 321 4.56 4.39 17.32
N LYS A 322 5.85 4.67 17.59
CA LYS A 322 6.98 4.20 16.79
C LYS A 322 7.60 2.94 17.40
N TYR A 323 8.01 2.02 16.53
CA TYR A 323 8.87 0.88 16.87
C TYR A 323 9.81 0.59 15.70
N LYS A 324 10.95 0.00 15.99
CA LYS A 324 11.88 -0.51 14.97
C LYS A 324 11.54 -1.97 14.71
N PHE A 325 11.34 -2.33 13.46
CA PHE A 325 11.13 -3.71 13.04
C PHE A 325 12.33 -4.17 12.23
N HIS A 326 12.95 -5.28 12.66
CA HIS A 326 14.02 -5.93 11.93
C HIS A 326 13.57 -7.31 11.45
N LEU A 327 14.02 -7.69 10.25
CA LEU A 327 13.83 -9.03 9.68
C LEU A 327 15.13 -9.49 9.03
N GLU A 328 15.64 -10.63 9.47
CA GLU A 328 16.87 -11.25 8.97
C GLU A 328 16.75 -11.56 7.47
N GLY A 329 17.84 -11.37 6.71
CA GLY A 329 17.82 -11.55 5.24
C GLY A 329 16.99 -10.49 4.50
N ARG A 330 16.61 -9.40 5.20
CA ARG A 330 16.10 -8.14 4.65
C ARG A 330 17.13 -7.03 4.84
N SER A 331 18.41 -7.32 4.54
CA SER A 331 19.39 -6.28 4.18
C SER A 331 19.07 -5.65 2.82
#